data_AF-A0A8K0USB1-F1
#
_entry.id   AF-A0A8K0USB1-F1
#
_cell.length_a   1.000
_cell.length_b   1.000
_cell.length_c   1.000
_cell.angle_alpha   90.00
_cell.angle_beta   90.00
_cell.angle_gamma   90.00
#
_symmetry.space_group_name_H-M   'P 1'
#
loop_
_entity.id
_entity.type
_entity.pdbx_description
1 polymer ?
#
loop_
_entity_poly.entity_id
_entity_poly.type
_entity_poly.pdbx_seq_one_letter_code
_entity_poly.pdbx_strand_id
1 'polypeptide(L)'
;MDSLHLRLLVLLRERYNPLLTFLRRTHPTIQPKGLVTRMLLLLTLVLWVVYLVSPTSGRLVNHTIDDENGDEVTGQKILYLSKWNQGNVCDMCATKLNESMVYDGTWHDVTYIPSRDSPMQFSFTFTGVAVYLFFVGDALHATNVDILLDGQQVGSFNRPQNQNEFEYNLPGFVSDSLPNQEHNIFVTTTGSDDDLVLFDYAIYTVDESLNTAPLPSLPQLTSSDQATQSSPTSTQPTATSTPQNQSDPSKIPLTAFSDTTPSTRILSETSQALGTPAIGATPNVVQPLSGGGIQDQDGHHLDAKIVAGGVAGVVGVLFILLFLWALHRRRRQQQRRLSPIAVTSGKQLRSEDSPVLTGDTKGDGEGLDASESMLVSNLEDTVSVFSPPENDETAALRHQLQICHSELESLRTRSARSSRATFGGGTPLTRRRTMSRAVISLDSKLTQWREQVAEVSDQGREAQDQRDLQNPTRQSPVLDGIQRELQILRTEIEDLRSCVQLEPLPGYTTSSNAASSPTVVLDPPPRALL
;
A
#
# COMPACT_ATOMS: atom_id res chain seq x y z
N MET A 1 33.07 3.30 -11.25
CA MET A 1 33.05 1.94 -10.67
C MET A 1 34.34 1.60 -9.91
N ASP A 2 35.32 2.51 -9.82
CA ASP A 2 36.71 2.07 -9.61
C ASP A 2 37.22 2.16 -8.16
N SER A 3 36.62 2.99 -7.31
CA SER A 3 37.15 3.24 -5.95
C SER A 3 36.77 2.16 -4.93
N LEU A 4 35.51 1.68 -4.96
CA LEU A 4 35.04 0.66 -4.02
C LEU A 4 35.62 -0.72 -4.31
N HIS A 5 35.79 -1.06 -5.59
CA HIS A 5 36.35 -2.34 -6.01
C HIS A 5 37.84 -2.46 -5.65
N LEU A 6 38.63 -1.40 -5.84
CA LEU A 6 40.04 -1.38 -5.39
C LEU A 6 40.16 -1.48 -3.87
N ARG A 7 39.31 -0.77 -3.12
CA ARG A 7 39.33 -0.81 -1.65
C ARG A 7 38.99 -2.20 -1.11
N LEU A 8 38.03 -2.89 -1.71
CA LEU A 8 37.68 -4.26 -1.32
C LEU A 8 38.83 -5.24 -1.62
N LEU A 9 39.48 -5.12 -2.78
CA LEU A 9 40.63 -5.96 -3.13
C LEU A 9 41.84 -5.72 -2.21
N VAL A 10 42.07 -4.47 -1.81
CA VAL A 10 43.13 -4.13 -0.85
C VAL A 10 42.83 -4.71 0.54
N LEU A 11 41.58 -4.59 1.02
CA LEU A 11 41.18 -5.13 2.32
C LEU A 11 41.22 -6.66 2.35
N LEU A 12 40.82 -7.33 1.27
CA LEU A 12 40.95 -8.78 1.15
C LEU A 12 42.44 -9.19 1.11
N ARG A 13 43.28 -8.45 0.40
CA ARG A 13 44.73 -8.72 0.37
C ARG A 13 45.36 -8.60 1.76
N GLU A 14 45.02 -7.57 2.53
CA GLU A 14 45.57 -7.37 3.88
C GLU A 14 45.07 -8.41 4.89
N ARG A 15 43.79 -8.77 4.86
CA ARG A 15 43.23 -9.75 5.82
C ARG A 15 43.69 -11.19 5.57
N TYR A 16 43.88 -11.59 4.31
CA TYR A 16 44.19 -12.99 3.98
C TYR A 16 45.69 -13.30 3.93
N ASN A 17 46.56 -12.28 3.85
CA ASN A 17 48.01 -12.45 3.87
C ASN A 17 48.58 -13.18 5.11
N PRO A 18 48.16 -12.87 6.36
CA PRO A 18 48.65 -13.59 7.55
C PRO A 18 48.21 -15.05 7.59
N LEU A 19 47.03 -15.36 7.04
CA LEU A 19 46.50 -16.71 7.00
C LEU A 19 47.24 -17.58 5.96
N LEU A 20 47.59 -16.99 4.81
CA LEU A 20 48.45 -17.62 3.80
C LEU A 20 49.87 -17.89 4.31
N THR A 21 50.41 -17.01 5.16
CA THR A 21 51.74 -17.22 5.77
C THR A 21 51.72 -18.27 6.87
N PHE A 22 50.65 -18.36 7.66
CA PHE A 22 50.47 -19.41 8.66
C PHE A 22 50.37 -20.80 8.03
N LEU A 23 49.57 -20.95 6.97
CA LEU A 23 49.40 -22.22 6.25
C LEU A 23 50.68 -22.70 5.56
N ARG A 24 51.59 -21.79 5.16
CA ARG A 24 52.89 -22.14 4.58
C ARG A 24 53.86 -22.72 5.61
N ARG A 25 53.64 -22.48 6.92
CA ARG A 25 54.57 -22.86 7.98
C ARG A 25 54.33 -24.26 8.56
N THR A 26 53.11 -24.80 8.46
CA THR A 26 52.74 -26.03 9.17
C THR A 26 52.83 -27.31 8.33
N HIS A 27 52.90 -27.25 7.00
CA HIS A 27 53.02 -28.45 6.14
C HIS A 27 53.84 -28.21 4.85
N PRO A 28 55.16 -28.50 4.85
CA PRO A 28 56.04 -28.25 3.70
C PRO A 28 55.97 -29.28 2.56
N THR A 29 55.30 -30.43 2.73
CA THR A 29 55.42 -31.59 1.81
C THR A 29 54.21 -31.85 0.91
N ILE A 30 53.10 -31.11 1.05
CA ILE A 30 51.91 -31.26 0.20
C ILE A 30 51.78 -29.97 -0.60
N GLN A 31 52.09 -29.99 -1.91
CA GLN A 31 51.90 -28.84 -2.81
C GLN A 31 50.40 -28.60 -3.03
N PRO A 32 49.73 -27.68 -2.33
CA PRO A 32 48.28 -27.48 -2.41
C PRO A 32 47.93 -26.43 -3.47
N LYS A 33 48.85 -26.17 -4.41
CA LYS A 33 48.76 -25.06 -5.37
C LYS A 33 47.54 -25.16 -6.28
N GLY A 34 47.04 -26.38 -6.53
CA GLY A 34 45.84 -26.60 -7.35
C GLY A 34 44.53 -26.31 -6.60
N LEU A 35 44.39 -26.79 -5.36
CA LEU A 35 43.12 -26.75 -4.64
C LEU A 35 42.77 -25.33 -4.18
N VAL A 36 43.74 -24.63 -3.60
CA VAL A 36 43.53 -23.26 -3.08
C VAL A 36 43.20 -22.30 -4.22
N THR A 37 43.88 -22.43 -5.36
CA THR A 37 43.63 -21.59 -6.55
C THR A 37 42.25 -21.86 -7.14
N ARG A 38 41.81 -23.12 -7.21
CA ARG A 38 40.46 -23.48 -7.68
C ARG A 38 39.36 -22.98 -6.73
N MET A 39 39.57 -23.07 -5.42
CA MET A 39 38.63 -22.52 -4.43
C MET A 39 38.55 -20.98 -4.52
N LEU A 40 39.68 -20.30 -4.72
CA LEU A 40 39.70 -18.85 -4.87
C LEU A 40 38.95 -18.41 -6.15
N LEU A 41 39.18 -19.11 -7.28
CA LEU A 41 38.49 -18.86 -8.54
C LEU A 41 36.97 -19.07 -8.44
N LEU A 42 36.54 -20.16 -7.80
CA LEU A 42 35.11 -20.42 -7.56
C LEU A 42 34.48 -19.36 -6.67
N LEU A 43 35.17 -18.95 -5.60
CA LEU A 43 34.69 -17.88 -4.72
C LEU A 43 34.56 -16.56 -5.48
N THR A 44 35.54 -16.20 -6.31
CA THR A 44 35.45 -14.99 -7.14
C THR A 44 34.33 -15.07 -8.17
N LEU A 45 34.10 -16.24 -8.79
CA LEU A 45 32.99 -16.45 -9.72
C LEU A 45 31.64 -16.30 -9.01
N VAL A 46 31.48 -16.89 -7.82
CA VAL A 46 30.25 -16.79 -7.02
C VAL A 46 30.00 -15.34 -6.61
N LEU A 47 31.03 -14.63 -6.13
CA LEU A 47 30.91 -13.22 -5.78
C LEU A 47 30.56 -12.36 -7.00
N TRP A 48 31.12 -12.67 -8.17
CA TRP A 48 30.81 -11.98 -9.42
C TRP A 48 29.37 -12.24 -9.89
N VAL A 49 28.89 -13.49 -9.80
CA VAL A 49 27.48 -13.83 -10.09
C VAL A 49 26.54 -13.15 -9.09
N VAL A 50 26.86 -13.14 -7.80
CA VAL A 50 26.06 -12.42 -6.79
C VAL A 50 26.04 -10.92 -7.05
N TYR A 51 27.17 -10.35 -7.48
CA TYR A 51 27.28 -8.94 -7.85
C TYR A 51 26.50 -8.59 -9.11
N LEU A 52 26.56 -9.42 -10.16
CA LEU A 52 25.78 -9.24 -11.39
C LEU A 52 24.29 -9.48 -11.19
N VAL A 53 23.93 -10.35 -10.25
CA VAL A 53 22.54 -10.61 -9.86
C VAL A 53 22.11 -9.64 -8.74
N SER A 54 22.88 -8.57 -8.47
CA SER A 54 22.44 -7.48 -7.60
C SER A 54 21.08 -7.02 -8.10
N PRO A 55 20.03 -7.14 -7.28
CA PRO A 55 18.72 -6.70 -7.70
C PRO A 55 18.84 -5.21 -8.01
N THR A 56 18.52 -4.83 -9.24
CA THR A 56 18.14 -3.44 -9.53
C THR A 56 16.97 -3.16 -8.62
N SER A 57 17.23 -2.47 -7.51
CA SER A 57 16.18 -2.17 -6.55
C SER A 57 15.29 -1.13 -7.21
N GLY A 58 14.12 -1.57 -7.68
CA GLY A 58 13.00 -0.69 -8.01
C GLY A 58 12.76 0.26 -6.85
N ARG A 59 12.84 1.56 -7.09
CA ARG A 59 12.46 2.55 -6.09
C ARG A 59 11.01 2.91 -6.39
N LEU A 60 10.11 2.33 -5.61
CA LEU A 60 8.70 2.67 -5.61
C LEU A 60 8.50 3.96 -4.82
N VAL A 61 7.87 4.96 -5.42
CA VAL A 61 7.56 6.25 -4.80
C VAL A 61 6.07 6.52 -4.96
N ASN A 62 5.41 6.91 -3.86
CA ASN A 62 4.02 7.32 -3.90
C ASN A 62 3.91 8.83 -4.13
N HIS A 63 2.94 9.20 -4.95
CA HIS A 63 2.54 10.57 -5.24
C HIS A 63 1.04 10.73 -5.03
N THR A 64 0.63 11.92 -4.61
CA THR A 64 -0.77 12.23 -4.33
C THR A 64 -1.34 13.19 -5.37
N ILE A 65 -2.57 12.93 -5.78
CA ILE A 65 -3.40 13.82 -6.60
C ILE A 65 -4.53 14.30 -5.69
N ASP A 66 -4.43 15.56 -5.28
CA ASP A 66 -5.45 16.27 -4.50
C ASP A 66 -6.65 16.62 -5.39
N ASP A 67 -7.86 16.63 -4.82
CA ASP A 67 -9.09 16.96 -5.57
C ASP A 67 -9.05 18.38 -6.18
N GLU A 68 -8.51 19.36 -5.45
CA GLU A 68 -8.52 20.76 -5.87
C GLU A 68 -7.16 21.19 -6.45
N ASN A 69 -6.08 20.84 -5.79
CA ASN A 69 -4.72 21.26 -6.13
C ASN A 69 -4.06 20.36 -7.18
N GLY A 70 -4.61 19.17 -7.44
CA GLY A 70 -4.12 18.24 -8.45
C GLY A 70 -2.90 17.43 -8.02
N ASP A 71 -2.21 16.88 -9.01
CA ASP A 71 -1.01 16.05 -8.83
C ASP A 71 0.17 16.86 -8.25
N GLU A 72 0.73 16.39 -7.13
CA GLU A 72 1.85 17.04 -6.44
C GLU A 72 3.15 17.15 -7.27
N VAL A 73 3.29 16.35 -8.34
CA VAL A 73 4.47 16.34 -9.22
C VAL A 73 4.24 17.19 -10.46
N THR A 74 3.12 16.99 -11.14
CA THR A 74 2.85 17.61 -12.45
C THR A 74 2.01 18.89 -12.34
N GLY A 75 1.29 19.08 -11.23
CA GLY A 75 0.28 20.12 -11.05
C GLY A 75 -0.98 19.90 -11.89
N GLN A 76 -1.13 18.73 -12.52
CA GLN A 76 -2.32 18.42 -13.32
C GLN A 76 -3.52 18.23 -12.39
N LYS A 77 -4.56 19.05 -12.59
CA LYS A 77 -5.81 18.97 -11.84
C LYS A 77 -6.75 17.89 -12.38
N ILE A 78 -7.65 17.42 -11.53
CA ILE A 78 -8.73 16.52 -11.90
C ILE A 78 -9.71 17.25 -12.83
N LEU A 79 -10.14 16.57 -13.88
CA LEU A 79 -11.17 17.05 -14.78
C LEU A 79 -12.55 16.62 -14.26
N TYR A 80 -13.24 17.53 -13.59
CA TYR A 80 -14.63 17.34 -13.21
C TYR A 80 -15.57 17.68 -14.36
N LEU A 81 -16.51 16.79 -14.65
CA LEU A 81 -17.54 16.99 -15.66
C LEU A 81 -18.91 17.10 -14.98
N SER A 82 -19.75 18.00 -15.47
CA SER A 82 -21.11 18.28 -14.97
C SER A 82 -21.15 19.25 -13.78
N LYS A 83 -21.72 18.88 -12.63
CA LYS A 83 -22.15 19.79 -11.55
C LYS A 83 -21.36 19.66 -10.24
N TRP A 84 -20.11 19.24 -10.33
CA TRP A 84 -19.25 19.12 -9.14
C TRP A 84 -19.02 20.49 -8.50
N ASN A 85 -19.02 20.51 -7.18
CA ASN A 85 -18.72 21.69 -6.39
C ASN A 85 -17.45 21.44 -5.58
N GLN A 86 -16.64 22.48 -5.41
CA GLN A 86 -15.59 22.46 -4.41
C GLN A 86 -16.27 22.71 -3.05
N GLY A 87 -16.23 21.72 -2.16
CA GLY A 87 -17.07 21.70 -0.97
C GLY A 87 -16.61 22.62 0.19
N ASN A 88 -15.31 22.88 0.29
CA ASN A 88 -14.74 23.82 1.27
C ASN A 88 -15.30 25.24 1.05
N VAL A 89 -15.33 25.72 -0.19
CA VAL A 89 -15.84 27.07 -0.52
C VAL A 89 -17.33 27.14 -0.81
N CYS A 90 -18.05 26.01 -0.76
CA CYS A 90 -19.47 25.97 -1.13
C CYS A 90 -20.38 26.36 0.04
N ASP A 91 -20.71 27.64 0.19
CA ASP A 91 -21.59 28.12 1.28
C ASP A 91 -23.00 27.52 1.28
N MET A 92 -23.50 27.11 0.10
CA MET A 92 -24.85 26.55 -0.05
C MET A 92 -24.91 25.02 -0.01
N CYS A 93 -23.76 24.34 0.08
CA CYS A 93 -23.74 22.88 0.13
C CYS A 93 -24.25 22.39 1.48
N ALA A 94 -25.16 21.43 1.46
CA ALA A 94 -25.73 20.83 2.67
C ALA A 94 -24.69 20.03 3.46
N THR A 95 -23.72 19.45 2.75
CA THR A 95 -22.63 18.66 3.31
C THR A 95 -21.45 19.55 3.68
N LYS A 96 -21.09 19.55 4.96
CA LYS A 96 -19.91 20.26 5.48
C LYS A 96 -19.00 19.28 6.19
N LEU A 97 -17.87 18.97 5.55
CA LEU A 97 -16.85 18.09 6.11
C LEU A 97 -15.96 18.86 7.09
N ASN A 98 -15.30 18.11 7.97
CA ASN A 98 -14.23 18.67 8.79
C ASN A 98 -12.95 18.79 7.95
N GLU A 99 -12.57 20.02 7.62
CA GLU A 99 -11.36 20.34 6.82
C GLU A 99 -10.08 19.68 7.37
N SER A 100 -9.98 19.46 8.69
CA SER A 100 -8.78 18.83 9.26
C SER A 100 -8.68 17.32 9.01
N MET A 101 -9.74 16.71 8.46
CA MET A 101 -9.86 15.27 8.26
C MET A 101 -9.82 14.85 6.78
N VAL A 102 -9.93 15.81 5.87
CA VAL A 102 -9.75 15.63 4.41
C VAL A 102 -8.33 16.01 4.01
N TYR A 103 -7.86 15.50 2.88
CA TYR A 103 -6.52 15.79 2.40
C TYR A 103 -6.42 17.26 1.96
N ASP A 104 -5.37 17.93 2.42
CA ASP A 104 -5.09 19.37 2.26
C ASP A 104 -6.27 20.33 2.56
N GLY A 105 -7.29 19.88 3.31
CA GLY A 105 -8.46 20.70 3.63
C GLY A 105 -9.45 20.86 2.48
N THR A 106 -9.36 20.07 1.40
CA THR A 106 -10.22 20.19 0.22
C THR A 106 -10.99 18.90 -0.07
N TRP A 107 -12.13 19.05 -0.73
CA TRP A 107 -12.89 17.94 -1.30
C TRP A 107 -13.82 18.48 -2.39
N HIS A 108 -14.20 17.61 -3.31
CA HIS A 108 -15.24 17.89 -4.31
C HIS A 108 -16.45 17.00 -4.10
N ASP A 109 -17.63 17.60 -4.18
CA ASP A 109 -18.90 16.91 -3.95
C ASP A 109 -19.88 17.09 -5.11
N VAL A 110 -20.72 16.07 -5.31
CA VAL A 110 -21.83 16.12 -6.26
C VAL A 110 -22.98 15.23 -5.81
N THR A 111 -24.21 15.75 -5.92
CA THR A 111 -25.43 14.95 -5.77
C THR A 111 -25.90 14.48 -7.15
N TYR A 112 -26.01 13.17 -7.32
CA TYR A 112 -26.54 12.53 -8.51
C TYR A 112 -27.98 12.09 -8.29
N ILE A 113 -28.91 12.62 -9.07
CA ILE A 113 -30.33 12.22 -9.08
C ILE A 113 -30.65 11.63 -10.45
N PRO A 114 -30.69 10.29 -10.60
CA PRO A 114 -30.84 9.62 -11.90
C PRO A 114 -32.05 10.06 -12.72
N SER A 115 -33.13 10.48 -12.05
CA SER A 115 -34.37 10.93 -12.70
C SER A 115 -34.24 12.27 -13.43
N ARG A 116 -33.23 13.08 -13.12
CA ARG A 116 -33.08 14.46 -13.64
C ARG A 116 -31.68 14.76 -14.18
N ASP A 117 -30.67 14.00 -13.77
CA ASP A 117 -29.26 14.29 -14.04
C ASP A 117 -28.66 13.22 -14.96
N SER A 118 -27.75 13.65 -15.85
CA SER A 118 -26.82 12.72 -16.50
C SER A 118 -25.77 12.24 -15.48
N PRO A 119 -25.13 11.08 -15.70
CA PRO A 119 -24.09 10.59 -14.79
C PRO A 119 -23.01 11.64 -14.52
N MET A 120 -22.66 11.81 -13.25
CA MET A 120 -21.63 12.74 -12.81
C MET A 120 -20.29 12.05 -12.95
N GLN A 121 -19.31 12.75 -13.50
CA GLN A 121 -18.05 12.13 -13.93
C GLN A 121 -16.85 12.97 -13.51
N PHE A 122 -15.73 12.31 -13.22
CA PHE A 122 -14.43 12.96 -13.17
C PHE A 122 -13.35 12.04 -13.71
N SER A 123 -12.25 12.63 -14.18
CA SER A 123 -11.11 11.87 -14.67
C SER A 123 -9.77 12.55 -14.39
N PHE A 124 -8.73 11.73 -14.34
CA PHE A 124 -7.35 12.18 -14.26
C PHE A 124 -6.41 11.13 -14.85
N THR A 125 -5.21 11.57 -15.22
CA THR A 125 -4.15 10.69 -15.74
C THR A 125 -3.01 10.61 -14.75
N PHE A 126 -2.33 9.47 -14.71
CA PHE A 126 -1.11 9.28 -13.93
C PHE A 126 -0.17 8.33 -14.66
N THR A 127 1.13 8.38 -14.38
CA THR A 127 2.09 7.38 -14.86
C THR A 127 2.59 6.58 -13.67
N GLY A 128 2.32 5.27 -13.60
CA GLY A 128 2.70 4.49 -12.43
C GLY A 128 2.33 3.01 -12.51
N VAL A 129 2.62 2.27 -11.44
CA VAL A 129 2.37 0.83 -11.27
C VAL A 129 1.23 0.52 -10.31
N ALA A 130 0.68 1.53 -9.63
CA ALA A 130 -0.46 1.38 -8.73
C ALA A 130 -1.25 2.67 -8.59
N VAL A 131 -2.54 2.57 -8.24
CA VAL A 131 -3.43 3.69 -7.92
C VAL A 131 -4.46 3.30 -6.86
N TYR A 132 -4.78 4.26 -6.00
CA TYR A 132 -5.71 4.16 -4.87
C TYR A 132 -6.60 5.40 -4.89
N LEU A 133 -7.92 5.24 -4.89
CA LEU A 133 -8.87 6.35 -4.78
C LEU A 133 -9.50 6.38 -3.40
N PHE A 134 -9.53 7.55 -2.78
CA PHE A 134 -10.09 7.77 -1.46
C PHE A 134 -11.28 8.72 -1.54
N PHE A 135 -12.38 8.28 -0.92
CA PHE A 135 -13.63 9.02 -0.83
C PHE A 135 -13.90 9.39 0.63
N VAL A 136 -14.84 10.31 0.82
CA VAL A 136 -15.48 10.51 2.10
C VAL A 136 -16.88 9.90 2.04
N GLY A 137 -17.18 9.09 3.04
CA GLY A 137 -18.49 8.49 3.16
C GLY A 137 -19.45 9.40 3.92
N ASP A 138 -20.64 9.66 3.36
CA ASP A 138 -21.71 10.40 4.04
C ASP A 138 -22.60 9.53 4.95
N ALA A 139 -23.22 10.13 5.97
CA ALA A 139 -24.14 9.44 6.87
C ALA A 139 -25.56 9.29 6.32
N LEU A 140 -25.97 10.18 5.39
CA LEU A 140 -27.36 10.33 4.95
C LEU A 140 -27.61 9.81 3.54
N HIS A 141 -26.59 9.78 2.70
CA HIS A 141 -26.70 9.39 1.29
C HIS A 141 -25.78 8.21 0.99
N ALA A 142 -26.20 7.40 0.03
CA ALA A 142 -25.36 6.36 -0.54
C ALA A 142 -24.36 6.97 -1.55
N THR A 143 -23.34 6.20 -1.89
CA THR A 143 -22.38 6.53 -2.95
C THR A 143 -22.27 5.33 -3.88
N ASN A 144 -22.66 5.49 -5.15
CA ASN A 144 -22.49 4.48 -6.18
C ASN A 144 -21.73 5.04 -7.37
N VAL A 145 -20.55 4.47 -7.65
CA VAL A 145 -19.74 4.83 -8.81
C VAL A 145 -19.12 3.60 -9.46
N ASP A 146 -18.99 3.65 -10.79
CA ASP A 146 -18.18 2.73 -11.57
C ASP A 146 -16.82 3.37 -11.87
N ILE A 147 -15.75 2.57 -11.76
CA ILE A 147 -14.38 2.99 -12.02
C ILE A 147 -13.86 2.29 -13.27
N LEU A 148 -13.43 3.09 -14.24
CA LEU A 148 -12.79 2.67 -15.46
C LEU A 148 -11.30 3.05 -15.39
N LEU A 149 -10.45 2.09 -15.75
CA LEU A 149 -9.02 2.28 -15.93
C LEU A 149 -8.72 1.99 -17.41
N ASP A 150 -8.14 2.98 -18.09
CA ASP A 150 -7.79 2.91 -19.52
C ASP A 150 -8.99 2.55 -20.42
N GLY A 151 -10.18 3.03 -20.04
CA GLY A 151 -11.43 2.79 -20.74
C GLY A 151 -12.09 1.44 -20.46
N GLN A 152 -11.48 0.59 -19.62
CA GLN A 152 -12.07 -0.67 -19.18
C GLN A 152 -12.61 -0.54 -17.76
N GLN A 153 -13.85 -0.95 -17.51
CA GLN A 153 -14.38 -1.02 -16.15
C GLN A 153 -13.61 -2.06 -15.34
N VAL A 154 -12.98 -1.62 -14.26
CA VAL A 154 -12.11 -2.44 -13.39
C VAL A 154 -12.65 -2.58 -11.97
N GLY A 155 -13.64 -1.76 -11.59
CA GLY A 155 -14.27 -1.84 -10.29
C GLY A 155 -15.54 -1.01 -10.21
N SER A 156 -16.24 -1.18 -9.10
CA SER A 156 -17.32 -0.32 -8.67
C SER A 156 -17.17 -0.06 -7.17
N PHE A 157 -17.59 1.10 -6.72
CA PHE A 157 -17.65 1.47 -5.32
C PHE A 157 -19.11 1.75 -4.97
N ASN A 158 -19.66 0.89 -4.12
CA ASN A 158 -21.00 1.00 -3.58
C ASN A 158 -20.88 1.11 -2.07
N ARG A 159 -21.30 2.26 -1.55
CA ARG A 159 -21.40 2.50 -0.12
C ARG A 159 -22.85 2.80 0.22
N PRO A 160 -23.52 1.93 1.01
CA PRO A 160 -24.86 2.23 1.48
C PRO A 160 -24.83 3.37 2.50
N GLN A 161 -26.00 3.95 2.74
CA GLN A 161 -26.19 4.91 3.82
C GLN A 161 -25.86 4.23 5.17
N ASN A 162 -24.88 4.76 5.90
CA ASN A 162 -24.50 4.28 7.23
C ASN A 162 -24.81 5.37 8.27
N GLN A 163 -25.74 5.09 9.18
CA GLN A 163 -26.51 6.12 9.90
C GLN A 163 -25.76 7.04 10.87
N ASN A 164 -24.45 6.96 11.05
CA ASN A 164 -23.86 7.50 12.27
C ASN A 164 -22.74 8.54 12.14
N GLU A 165 -22.05 8.75 11.00
CA GLU A 165 -21.06 9.83 10.86
C GLU A 165 -20.40 9.85 9.46
N PHE A 166 -19.68 10.94 9.17
CA PHE A 166 -18.75 10.98 8.02
C PHE A 166 -17.58 10.02 8.22
N GLU A 167 -17.26 9.24 7.19
CA GLU A 167 -16.13 8.32 7.18
C GLU A 167 -15.05 8.82 6.23
N TYR A 168 -13.93 9.28 6.78
CA TYR A 168 -12.82 9.85 6.02
C TYR A 168 -11.83 8.76 5.58
N ASN A 169 -11.04 9.05 4.55
CA ASN A 169 -9.99 8.15 4.02
C ASN A 169 -10.55 6.77 3.61
N LEU A 170 -11.76 6.73 3.05
CA LEU A 170 -12.42 5.49 2.67
C LEU A 170 -11.89 5.02 1.31
N PRO A 171 -11.16 3.88 1.23
CA PRO A 171 -10.64 3.38 -0.04
C PRO A 171 -11.78 2.90 -0.93
N GLY A 172 -12.09 3.64 -2.00
CA GLY A 172 -13.13 3.27 -2.95
C GLY A 172 -12.62 2.36 -4.08
N PHE A 173 -11.35 2.48 -4.45
CA PHE A 173 -10.74 1.64 -5.47
C PHE A 173 -9.24 1.46 -5.25
N VAL A 174 -8.73 0.27 -5.56
CA VAL A 174 -7.30 -0.08 -5.46
C VAL A 174 -6.90 -0.93 -6.66
N SER A 175 -5.79 -0.57 -7.29
CA SER A 175 -5.08 -1.40 -8.27
C SER A 175 -3.58 -1.28 -8.02
N ASP A 176 -2.91 -2.40 -7.71
CA ASP A 176 -1.51 -2.40 -7.22
C ASP A 176 -0.50 -3.08 -8.16
N SER A 177 -0.97 -3.52 -9.33
CA SER A 177 -0.24 -4.39 -10.24
C SER A 177 -0.34 -3.93 -11.69
N LEU A 178 -0.13 -2.64 -11.93
CA LEU A 178 -0.19 -2.02 -13.25
C LEU A 178 1.19 -1.98 -13.94
N PRO A 179 1.26 -2.04 -15.28
CA PRO A 179 2.48 -1.73 -16.02
C PRO A 179 2.92 -0.29 -15.72
N ASN A 180 4.23 -0.01 -15.62
CA ASN A 180 4.71 1.35 -15.36
C ASN A 180 4.59 2.23 -16.63
N GLN A 181 3.38 2.68 -16.93
CA GLN A 181 3.05 3.51 -18.09
C GLN A 181 2.00 4.57 -17.71
N GLU A 182 1.63 5.42 -18.67
CA GLU A 182 0.52 6.35 -18.49
C GLU A 182 -0.81 5.59 -18.45
N HIS A 183 -1.64 5.95 -17.49
CA HIS A 183 -2.96 5.40 -17.22
C HIS A 183 -3.99 6.53 -17.10
N ASN A 184 -5.23 6.24 -17.45
CA ASN A 184 -6.36 7.15 -17.30
C ASN A 184 -7.41 6.54 -16.36
N ILE A 185 -7.72 7.25 -15.28
CA ILE A 185 -8.83 6.94 -14.40
C ILE A 185 -10.04 7.76 -14.82
N PHE A 186 -11.17 7.07 -14.95
CA PHE A 186 -12.47 7.69 -15.19
C PHE A 186 -13.49 7.10 -14.23
N VAL A 187 -14.14 7.97 -13.47
CA VAL A 187 -15.16 7.59 -12.48
C VAL A 187 -16.49 8.17 -12.92
N THR A 188 -17.55 7.37 -12.86
CA THR A 188 -18.91 7.80 -13.22
C THR A 188 -19.90 7.33 -12.16
N THR A 189 -20.86 8.17 -11.80
CA THR A 189 -21.98 7.74 -10.95
C THR A 189 -22.83 6.71 -11.66
N THR A 190 -23.38 5.79 -10.86
CA THR A 190 -24.28 4.72 -11.32
C THR A 190 -25.43 4.54 -10.33
N GLY A 191 -26.35 3.62 -10.61
CA GLY A 191 -27.50 3.36 -9.73
C GLY A 191 -28.79 4.08 -10.11
N SER A 192 -29.86 3.75 -9.39
CA SER A 192 -31.22 4.25 -9.58
C SER A 192 -31.71 5.19 -8.48
N ASP A 193 -30.94 5.31 -7.40
CA ASP A 193 -31.26 6.12 -6.23
C ASP A 193 -30.46 7.43 -6.23
N ASP A 194 -30.85 8.35 -5.36
CA ASP A 194 -30.15 9.62 -5.16
C ASP A 194 -28.86 9.37 -4.38
N ASP A 195 -27.72 9.72 -4.99
CA ASP A 195 -26.40 9.47 -4.42
C ASP A 195 -25.63 10.76 -4.18
N LEU A 196 -24.78 10.74 -3.16
CA LEU A 196 -23.79 11.78 -2.90
C LEU A 196 -22.40 11.17 -3.09
N VAL A 197 -21.60 11.79 -3.95
CA VAL A 197 -20.18 11.44 -4.10
C VAL A 197 -19.35 12.56 -3.48
N LEU A 198 -18.45 12.19 -2.57
CA LEU A 198 -17.46 13.07 -1.95
C LEU A 198 -16.08 12.51 -2.26
N PHE A 199 -15.39 13.10 -3.23
CA PHE A 199 -14.03 12.70 -3.60
C PHE A 199 -13.02 13.61 -2.90
N ASP A 200 -11.97 13.01 -2.33
CA ASP A 200 -10.96 13.69 -1.51
C ASP A 200 -9.59 13.66 -2.20
N TYR A 201 -9.01 12.48 -2.43
CA TYR A 201 -7.72 12.39 -3.12
C TYR A 201 -7.47 11.02 -3.75
N ALA A 202 -6.45 10.94 -4.58
CA ALA A 202 -5.89 9.69 -5.08
C ALA A 202 -4.39 9.59 -4.78
N ILE A 203 -3.89 8.36 -4.60
CA ILE A 203 -2.46 8.08 -4.53
C ILE A 203 -2.09 7.18 -5.69
N TYR A 204 -0.97 7.46 -6.36
CA TYR A 204 -0.38 6.55 -7.33
C TYR A 204 1.08 6.23 -6.98
N THR A 205 1.56 5.05 -7.39
CA THR A 205 2.93 4.61 -7.15
C THR A 205 3.69 4.57 -8.46
N VAL A 206 4.91 5.12 -8.50
CA VAL A 206 5.81 5.08 -9.66
C VAL A 206 6.98 4.17 -9.38
N ASP A 207 7.41 3.37 -10.37
CA ASP A 207 8.70 2.69 -10.32
C ASP A 207 9.78 3.54 -11.01
N GLU A 208 10.58 4.26 -10.20
CA GLU A 208 11.65 5.14 -10.71
C GLU A 208 12.81 4.35 -11.37
N SER A 209 12.89 3.02 -11.20
CA SER A 209 14.01 2.24 -11.76
C SER A 209 13.97 2.10 -13.28
N LEU A 210 12.80 2.25 -13.88
CA LEU A 210 12.61 2.13 -15.33
C LEU A 210 12.82 3.46 -16.07
N ASN A 211 12.70 4.60 -15.38
CA ASN A 211 12.87 5.92 -15.99
C ASN A 211 14.33 6.39 -16.09
N THR A 212 15.30 5.57 -15.67
CA THR A 212 16.75 5.89 -15.78
C THR A 212 17.40 5.23 -17.00
N ALA A 213 16.69 5.11 -18.12
CA ALA A 213 17.36 4.99 -19.41
C ALA A 213 17.57 6.42 -19.93
N PRO A 214 18.77 7.01 -19.86
CA PRO A 214 19.03 8.24 -20.58
C PRO A 214 18.75 7.94 -22.06
N LEU A 215 17.74 8.60 -22.64
CA LEU A 215 17.60 8.59 -24.09
C LEU A 215 18.97 8.94 -24.67
N PRO A 216 19.54 8.13 -25.60
CA PRO A 216 20.72 8.55 -26.31
C PRO A 216 20.38 9.88 -26.95
N SER A 217 21.02 10.95 -26.48
CA SER A 217 20.91 12.28 -27.04
C SER A 217 21.24 12.17 -28.52
N LEU A 218 20.21 12.20 -29.38
CA LEU A 218 20.42 12.31 -30.82
C LEU A 218 21.25 13.57 -31.06
N PRO A 219 22.29 13.54 -31.92
CA PRO A 219 23.05 14.73 -32.23
C PRO A 219 22.10 15.79 -32.78
N GLN A 220 21.96 16.87 -32.02
CA GLN A 220 21.23 18.06 -32.39
C GLN A 220 21.92 18.66 -33.62
N LEU A 221 21.35 18.44 -34.81
CA LEU A 221 21.80 19.07 -36.03
C LEU A 221 21.54 20.57 -35.90
N THR A 222 22.62 21.31 -35.68
CA THR A 222 22.68 22.77 -35.79
C THR A 222 22.41 23.18 -37.24
N SER A 223 21.14 23.47 -37.57
CA SER A 223 20.81 24.28 -38.74
C SER A 223 21.03 25.74 -38.38
N SER A 224 22.23 26.23 -38.69
CA SER A 224 22.47 27.65 -38.92
C SER A 224 21.79 28.00 -40.23
N ASP A 225 20.73 28.81 -40.19
CA ASP A 225 20.41 29.67 -41.32
C ASP A 225 19.99 31.05 -40.86
N GLN A 226 20.63 32.01 -41.51
CA GLN A 226 20.70 33.43 -41.25
C GLN A 226 19.89 34.16 -42.33
N ALA A 227 19.33 35.31 -41.96
CA ALA A 227 18.72 36.36 -42.81
C ALA A 227 17.24 36.11 -43.21
N THR A 228 16.34 37.10 -43.32
CA THR A 228 16.49 38.55 -43.47
C THR A 228 15.18 39.28 -43.09
N GLN A 229 15.32 40.57 -42.78
CA GLN A 229 14.34 41.65 -42.60
C GLN A 229 13.06 41.62 -43.47
N SER A 230 11.93 42.06 -42.90
CA SER A 230 11.26 43.31 -43.30
C SER A 230 10.02 43.63 -42.44
N SER A 231 9.97 44.86 -41.91
CA SER A 231 8.80 45.53 -41.31
C SER A 231 7.70 45.78 -42.35
N PRO A 232 6.44 46.03 -41.94
CA PRO A 232 6.04 47.45 -41.87
C PRO A 232 5.08 47.84 -40.72
N THR A 233 5.31 49.07 -40.29
CA THR A 233 4.41 50.05 -39.64
C THR A 233 3.06 50.19 -40.33
N SER A 234 1.94 50.35 -39.58
CA SER A 234 1.00 51.49 -39.71
C SER A 234 -0.20 51.46 -38.73
N THR A 235 -0.27 52.51 -37.90
CA THR A 235 -1.44 53.37 -37.55
C THR A 235 -2.75 52.85 -36.95
N GLN A 236 -2.96 53.25 -35.69
CA GLN A 236 -4.16 53.77 -34.99
C GLN A 236 -4.97 54.80 -35.86
N PRO A 237 -6.33 54.98 -35.75
CA PRO A 237 -7.00 55.65 -34.61
C PRO A 237 -8.42 55.25 -34.14
N THR A 238 -8.56 55.31 -32.81
CA THR A 238 -9.57 55.97 -31.93
C THR A 238 -10.96 56.38 -32.45
N ALA A 239 -12.03 55.90 -31.76
CA ALA A 239 -13.21 56.64 -31.22
C ALA A 239 -14.17 55.60 -30.57
N THR A 240 -14.45 55.59 -29.25
CA THR A 240 -15.39 56.40 -28.44
C THR A 240 -16.83 56.51 -28.98
N SER A 241 -17.78 55.74 -28.39
CA SER A 241 -19.11 56.20 -27.94
C SER A 241 -19.95 55.07 -27.29
N THR A 242 -20.26 55.21 -26.01
CA THR A 242 -21.46 54.73 -25.27
C THR A 242 -22.72 55.53 -25.74
N PRO A 243 -23.99 55.30 -25.30
CA PRO A 243 -24.60 54.31 -24.40
C PRO A 243 -26.01 53.75 -24.82
N GLN A 244 -26.60 52.89 -23.97
CA GLN A 244 -28.05 52.66 -23.69
C GLN A 244 -29.03 52.32 -24.85
N ASN A 245 -29.81 51.23 -24.74
CA ASN A 245 -31.12 51.20 -24.06
C ASN A 245 -32.05 50.04 -24.54
N GLN A 246 -32.73 49.42 -23.56
CA GLN A 246 -34.15 48.97 -23.55
C GLN A 246 -34.75 47.99 -24.58
N SER A 247 -35.22 46.86 -24.01
CA SER A 247 -36.56 46.22 -24.11
C SER A 247 -37.23 46.02 -25.47
N ASP A 248 -37.58 44.78 -25.83
CA ASP A 248 -38.90 44.18 -25.48
C ASP A 248 -38.99 42.71 -25.98
N PRO A 249 -39.95 41.90 -25.47
CA PRO A 249 -40.10 40.48 -25.72
C PRO A 249 -41.10 40.21 -26.86
N SER A 250 -41.01 39.03 -27.50
CA SER A 250 -42.16 38.15 -27.76
C SER A 250 -41.91 37.09 -28.85
N LYS A 251 -42.51 35.92 -28.58
CA LYS A 251 -43.17 35.00 -29.52
C LYS A 251 -42.33 33.96 -30.29
N ILE A 252 -42.48 32.74 -29.76
CA ILE A 252 -42.50 31.43 -30.43
C ILE A 252 -43.52 31.46 -31.61
N PRO A 253 -43.30 30.73 -32.72
CA PRO A 253 -43.90 29.39 -32.86
C PRO A 253 -43.01 28.33 -33.54
N LEU A 254 -43.36 27.06 -33.26
CA LEU A 254 -42.82 25.81 -33.79
C LEU A 254 -42.82 25.69 -35.32
N THR A 255 -41.85 24.92 -35.87
CA THR A 255 -41.99 23.87 -36.91
C THR A 255 -40.58 23.27 -37.16
N ALA A 256 -40.28 21.99 -36.90
CA ALA A 256 -40.62 20.75 -37.63
C ALA A 256 -39.48 20.27 -38.55
N PHE A 257 -39.01 19.03 -38.28
CA PHE A 257 -38.37 18.02 -39.13
C PHE A 257 -37.15 18.37 -40.03
N SER A 258 -36.04 17.65 -39.81
CA SER A 258 -35.47 16.76 -40.84
C SER A 258 -34.47 15.77 -40.25
N ASP A 259 -34.75 14.49 -40.54
CA ASP A 259 -33.93 13.31 -40.37
C ASP A 259 -32.51 13.45 -40.95
N THR A 260 -31.52 12.86 -40.28
CA THR A 260 -30.37 12.27 -40.98
C THR A 260 -29.83 11.07 -40.21
N THR A 261 -30.16 9.88 -40.71
CA THR A 261 -29.54 8.59 -40.41
C THR A 261 -28.11 8.52 -40.97
N PRO A 262 -27.27 7.64 -40.41
CA PRO A 262 -26.51 6.78 -41.32
C PRO A 262 -26.59 5.28 -40.96
N SER A 263 -26.76 4.50 -42.01
CA SER A 263 -26.93 3.06 -42.05
C SER A 263 -25.77 2.25 -41.47
N THR A 264 -26.18 1.22 -40.74
CA THR A 264 -25.47 -0.03 -40.44
C THR A 264 -25.06 -0.76 -41.72
N ARG A 265 -23.79 -1.18 -41.83
CA ARG A 265 -23.36 -2.26 -42.73
C ARG A 265 -22.80 -3.42 -41.91
N ILE A 266 -23.47 -4.55 -42.10
CA ILE A 266 -23.08 -5.90 -41.72
C ILE A 266 -21.99 -6.38 -42.68
N LEU A 267 -20.94 -7.03 -42.17
CA LEU A 267 -20.21 -8.08 -42.88
C LEU A 267 -19.64 -9.05 -41.84
N SER A 268 -20.23 -10.24 -41.82
CA SER A 268 -19.77 -11.42 -41.11
C SER A 268 -18.58 -12.04 -41.84
N GLU A 269 -17.52 -12.42 -41.13
CA GLU A 269 -16.56 -13.39 -41.65
C GLU A 269 -16.20 -14.44 -40.59
N THR A 270 -16.66 -15.65 -40.90
CA THR A 270 -16.42 -16.92 -40.23
C THR A 270 -15.03 -17.42 -40.60
N SER A 271 -14.26 -17.94 -39.64
CA SER A 271 -13.18 -18.89 -39.94
C SER A 271 -12.94 -19.82 -38.75
N GLN A 272 -13.39 -21.06 -38.92
CA GLN A 272 -12.97 -22.23 -38.15
C GLN A 272 -11.90 -23.00 -38.93
N ALA A 273 -11.13 -23.77 -38.15
CA ALA A 273 -10.65 -25.12 -38.45
C ALA A 273 -9.22 -25.31 -39.04
N LEU A 274 -8.43 -25.99 -38.19
CA LEU A 274 -7.76 -27.27 -38.44
C LEU A 274 -6.46 -27.30 -39.28
N GLY A 275 -5.38 -27.71 -38.61
CA GLY A 275 -4.10 -28.04 -39.25
C GLY A 275 -3.20 -28.88 -38.33
N THR A 276 -3.48 -30.18 -38.26
CA THR A 276 -2.59 -31.22 -37.74
C THR A 276 -1.46 -31.49 -38.75
N PRO A 277 -0.29 -31.98 -38.30
CA PRO A 277 0.35 -33.05 -39.05
C PRO A 277 0.74 -34.25 -38.17
N ALA A 278 0.37 -35.43 -38.66
CA ALA A 278 0.89 -36.72 -38.26
C ALA A 278 2.09 -37.10 -39.16
N ILE A 279 2.94 -38.01 -38.65
CA ILE A 279 3.85 -39.01 -39.28
C ILE A 279 4.92 -39.27 -38.20
N GLY A 280 5.25 -40.47 -37.72
CA GLY A 280 4.98 -41.82 -38.18
C GLY A 280 6.26 -42.66 -38.00
N ALA A 281 6.09 -43.90 -37.51
CA ALA A 281 7.00 -45.06 -37.60
C ALA A 281 8.13 -45.26 -36.57
N THR A 282 7.87 -46.21 -35.67
CA THR A 282 8.82 -47.17 -35.06
C THR A 282 9.54 -48.02 -36.12
N PRO A 283 10.66 -48.70 -35.80
CA PRO A 283 10.50 -50.12 -35.44
C PRO A 283 11.47 -50.66 -34.36
N ASN A 284 10.96 -51.63 -33.60
CA ASN A 284 11.71 -52.64 -32.87
C ASN A 284 12.21 -53.71 -33.85
N VAL A 285 13.47 -54.15 -33.75
CA VAL A 285 13.95 -55.47 -34.23
C VAL A 285 14.96 -56.06 -33.25
N VAL A 286 14.88 -57.37 -33.10
CA VAL A 286 15.42 -58.26 -32.06
C VAL A 286 16.54 -59.15 -32.64
N GLN A 287 17.54 -59.49 -31.80
CA GLN A 287 18.48 -60.68 -31.82
C GLN A 287 19.59 -60.78 -32.91
N PRO A 288 20.58 -61.71 -32.83
CA PRO A 288 21.24 -62.40 -31.69
C PRO A 288 22.80 -62.58 -31.80
N LEU A 289 23.42 -63.07 -30.70
CA LEU A 289 24.57 -63.99 -30.54
C LEU A 289 25.90 -63.95 -31.37
N SER A 290 26.99 -64.29 -30.65
CA SER A 290 28.36 -64.69 -31.05
C SER A 290 29.36 -63.54 -31.21
N GLY A 291 30.58 -63.57 -30.67
CA GLY A 291 31.33 -64.60 -29.96
C GLY A 291 32.82 -64.30 -30.11
N GLY A 292 33.62 -64.56 -29.07
CA GLY A 292 35.07 -64.78 -29.19
C GLY A 292 35.98 -63.62 -28.77
N GLY A 293 37.00 -63.95 -27.97
CA GLY A 293 38.25 -63.18 -27.92
C GLY A 293 38.79 -62.92 -26.51
N ILE A 294 39.37 -63.94 -25.91
CA ILE A 294 40.28 -63.83 -24.75
C ILE A 294 41.46 -62.92 -25.11
N GLN A 295 41.78 -61.94 -24.27
CA GLN A 295 43.18 -61.61 -23.99
C GLN A 295 43.35 -61.06 -22.58
N ASP A 296 43.95 -61.92 -21.79
CA ASP A 296 44.63 -61.72 -20.52
C ASP A 296 45.64 -60.58 -20.63
N GLN A 297 45.59 -59.59 -19.74
CA GLN A 297 46.76 -58.81 -19.34
C GLN A 297 46.50 -58.00 -18.06
N ASP A 298 47.19 -58.47 -17.03
CA ASP A 298 47.95 -57.71 -16.05
C ASP A 298 47.23 -56.72 -15.13
N GLY A 299 47.22 -57.13 -13.87
CA GLY A 299 46.76 -56.35 -12.74
C GLY A 299 47.61 -55.09 -12.54
N HIS A 300 46.95 -53.95 -12.68
CA HIS A 300 47.39 -52.72 -12.05
C HIS A 300 46.46 -52.41 -10.87
N HIS A 301 47.04 -52.56 -9.68
CA HIS A 301 46.58 -52.11 -8.39
C HIS A 301 46.14 -50.62 -8.47
N LEU A 302 44.84 -50.42 -8.69
CA LEU A 302 44.21 -49.10 -8.66
C LEU A 302 44.19 -48.61 -7.21
N ASP A 303 45.12 -47.70 -6.92
CA ASP A 303 45.17 -46.94 -5.68
C ASP A 303 43.79 -46.36 -5.35
N ALA A 304 43.25 -46.80 -4.22
CA ALA A 304 41.93 -46.47 -3.67
C ALA A 304 41.77 -44.99 -3.22
N LYS A 305 42.44 -44.04 -3.89
CA LYS A 305 42.47 -42.61 -3.52
C LYS A 305 41.64 -41.69 -4.42
N ILE A 306 41.01 -42.21 -5.48
CA ILE A 306 40.26 -41.37 -6.46
C ILE A 306 38.74 -41.32 -6.19
N VAL A 307 38.17 -42.25 -5.41
CA VAL A 307 36.71 -42.34 -5.17
C VAL A 307 36.19 -41.36 -4.09
N ALA A 308 37.05 -40.86 -3.20
CA ALA A 308 36.63 -39.97 -2.10
C ALA A 308 36.38 -38.50 -2.51
N GLY A 309 36.82 -38.06 -3.69
CA GLY A 309 36.68 -36.67 -4.14
C GLY A 309 35.30 -36.31 -4.71
N GLY A 310 34.56 -37.29 -5.23
CA GLY A 310 33.27 -37.04 -5.89
C GLY A 310 32.16 -36.60 -4.94
N VAL A 311 32.11 -37.19 -3.73
CA VAL A 311 31.03 -36.94 -2.77
C VAL A 311 31.08 -35.51 -2.22
N ALA A 312 32.28 -34.99 -1.92
CA ALA A 312 32.43 -33.63 -1.42
C ALA A 312 32.01 -32.57 -2.46
N GLY A 313 32.27 -32.83 -3.75
CA GLY A 313 31.86 -31.93 -4.85
C GLY A 313 30.34 -31.85 -5.01
N VAL A 314 29.65 -33.00 -4.97
CA VAL A 314 28.19 -33.05 -5.09
C VAL A 314 27.51 -32.33 -3.92
N VAL A 315 28.02 -32.50 -2.70
CA VAL A 315 27.50 -31.80 -1.52
C VAL A 315 27.68 -30.28 -1.66
N GLY A 316 28.84 -29.81 -2.13
CA GLY A 316 29.08 -28.38 -2.35
C GLY A 316 28.13 -27.75 -3.37
N VAL A 317 27.85 -28.45 -4.49
CA VAL A 317 26.90 -27.98 -5.51
C VAL A 317 25.47 -27.93 -4.96
N LEU A 318 25.06 -28.94 -4.17
CA LEU A 318 23.75 -28.95 -3.51
C LEU A 318 23.57 -27.77 -2.55
N PHE A 319 24.60 -27.42 -1.77
CA PHE A 319 24.55 -26.25 -0.89
C PHE A 319 24.40 -24.94 -1.67
N ILE A 320 25.08 -24.79 -2.82
CA ILE A 320 24.94 -23.61 -3.69
C ILE A 320 23.53 -23.53 -4.26
N LEU A 321 22.97 -24.65 -4.75
CA LEU A 321 21.61 -24.69 -5.28
C LEU A 321 20.57 -24.39 -4.20
N LEU A 322 20.72 -24.92 -2.99
CA LEU A 322 19.85 -24.61 -1.84
C LEU A 322 19.95 -23.13 -1.44
N PHE A 323 21.15 -22.57 -1.45
CA PHE A 323 21.36 -21.15 -1.16
C PHE A 323 20.70 -20.25 -2.21
N LEU A 324 20.87 -20.55 -3.50
CA LEU A 324 20.20 -19.84 -4.59
C LEU A 324 18.68 -19.99 -4.52
N TRP A 325 18.17 -21.18 -4.19
CA TRP A 325 16.74 -21.42 -3.97
C TRP A 325 16.20 -20.63 -2.77
N ALA A 326 16.96 -20.55 -1.67
CA ALA A 326 16.59 -19.77 -0.49
C ALA A 326 16.57 -18.26 -0.78
N LEU A 327 17.53 -17.75 -1.56
CA LEU A 327 17.52 -16.36 -2.03
C LEU A 327 16.34 -16.09 -2.97
N HIS A 328 16.04 -17.01 -3.88
CA HIS A 328 14.88 -16.90 -4.78
C HIS A 328 13.55 -16.94 -4.01
N ARG A 329 13.44 -17.80 -2.98
CA ARG A 329 12.28 -17.87 -2.09
C ARG A 329 12.15 -16.60 -1.25
N ARG A 330 13.24 -16.05 -0.72
CA ARG A 330 13.24 -14.76 0.00
C ARG A 330 12.83 -13.60 -0.90
N ARG A 331 13.28 -13.57 -2.16
CA ARG A 331 12.83 -12.57 -3.15
C ARG A 331 11.34 -12.65 -3.42
N ARG A 332 10.81 -13.85 -3.66
CA ARG A 332 9.35 -14.06 -3.81
C ARG A 332 8.57 -13.67 -2.55
N GLN A 333 9.14 -13.88 -1.36
CA GLN A 333 8.51 -13.45 -0.11
C GLN A 333 8.58 -11.93 0.09
N GLN A 334 9.66 -11.26 -0.30
CA GLN A 334 9.76 -9.80 -0.24
C GLN A 334 8.80 -9.12 -1.21
N GLN A 335 8.64 -9.66 -2.42
CA GLN A 335 7.60 -9.21 -3.36
C GLN A 335 6.17 -9.39 -2.81
N ARG A 336 5.95 -10.39 -1.95
CA ARG A 336 4.67 -10.60 -1.26
C ARG A 336 4.52 -9.82 0.04
N ARG A 337 5.58 -9.22 0.57
CA ARG A 337 5.58 -8.43 1.82
C ARG A 337 5.46 -6.93 1.58
N LEU A 338 5.57 -6.50 0.32
CA LEU A 338 5.28 -5.14 -0.12
C LEU A 338 3.83 -4.97 -0.60
N SER A 339 2.95 -5.94 -0.34
CA SER A 339 1.50 -5.71 -0.40
C SER A 339 1.15 -4.67 0.68
N PRO A 340 0.72 -3.45 0.31
CA PRO A 340 0.25 -2.48 1.27
C PRO A 340 -1.11 -2.94 1.80
N ILE A 341 -1.31 -2.74 3.10
CA ILE A 341 -2.57 -2.77 3.85
C ILE A 341 -3.55 -3.84 3.36
N ALA A 342 -3.58 -4.97 4.06
CA ALA A 342 -4.71 -5.89 3.97
C ALA A 342 -5.97 -5.16 4.49
N VAL A 343 -6.65 -4.43 3.61
CA VAL A 343 -8.04 -4.05 3.80
C VAL A 343 -8.79 -5.36 3.81
N THR A 344 -9.23 -5.75 5.00
CA THR A 344 -10.00 -6.97 5.21
C THR A 344 -11.32 -6.77 4.50
N SER A 345 -11.43 -7.28 3.28
CA SER A 345 -12.69 -7.34 2.54
C SER A 345 -13.68 -8.15 3.37
N GLY A 346 -14.57 -7.45 4.06
CA GLY A 346 -15.63 -8.03 4.86
C GLY A 346 -16.53 -8.85 3.95
N LYS A 347 -16.53 -10.18 4.14
CA LYS A 347 -17.47 -11.08 3.50
C LYS A 347 -18.89 -10.64 3.86
N GLN A 348 -19.59 -10.20 2.83
CA GLN A 348 -21.02 -9.97 2.74
C GLN A 348 -21.80 -11.17 3.34
N LEU A 349 -22.29 -10.99 4.56
CA LEU A 349 -23.32 -11.84 5.16
C LEU A 349 -24.65 -11.44 4.53
N ARG A 350 -25.08 -12.27 3.59
CA ARG A 350 -26.43 -12.29 3.03
C ARG A 350 -27.40 -12.59 4.17
N SER A 351 -28.07 -11.56 4.69
CA SER A 351 -29.23 -11.73 5.57
C SER A 351 -30.47 -11.85 4.69
N GLU A 352 -31.07 -13.04 4.67
CA GLU A 352 -32.43 -13.26 4.21
C GLU A 352 -33.43 -12.65 5.19
N ASP A 353 -34.45 -12.04 4.60
CA ASP A 353 -35.85 -11.90 5.02
C ASP A 353 -36.19 -11.62 6.49
N SER A 354 -36.82 -10.46 6.69
CA SER A 354 -37.84 -10.28 7.73
C SER A 354 -39.10 -9.68 7.14
N PRO A 355 -40.28 -10.11 7.62
CA PRO A 355 -41.54 -9.95 6.92
C PRO A 355 -42.21 -8.59 7.17
N VAL A 356 -42.97 -8.22 6.15
CA VAL A 356 -43.90 -7.09 6.08
C VAL A 356 -44.87 -7.09 7.26
N LEU A 357 -44.87 -5.99 8.01
CA LEU A 357 -45.84 -5.66 9.05
C LEU A 357 -46.92 -4.78 8.43
N THR A 358 -48.02 -5.38 7.97
CA THR A 358 -49.27 -4.66 7.66
C THR A 358 -50.25 -4.85 8.82
N GLY A 359 -50.46 -3.78 9.58
CA GLY A 359 -51.73 -3.50 10.24
C GLY A 359 -52.42 -2.36 9.46
N ASP A 360 -53.74 -2.22 9.41
CA ASP A 360 -54.81 -2.97 10.06
C ASP A 360 -56.14 -2.55 9.39
N THR A 361 -57.22 -3.27 9.73
CA THR A 361 -58.66 -2.94 9.66
C THR A 361 -59.58 -3.65 8.65
N LYS A 362 -60.37 -4.56 9.25
CA LYS A 362 -61.84 -4.65 9.21
C LYS A 362 -62.46 -5.66 8.25
N GLY A 363 -63.15 -6.66 8.81
CA GLY A 363 -64.05 -7.55 8.09
C GLY A 363 -64.40 -8.79 8.89
N ASP A 364 -65.59 -8.77 9.48
CA ASP A 364 -66.19 -9.78 10.35
C ASP A 364 -66.47 -11.11 9.62
N GLY A 365 -66.39 -12.25 10.34
CA GLY A 365 -66.83 -13.54 9.80
C GLY A 365 -66.58 -14.72 10.74
N GLU A 366 -67.64 -15.21 11.37
CA GLU A 366 -67.72 -16.43 12.18
C GLU A 366 -67.36 -17.71 11.39
N GLY A 367 -66.80 -18.72 12.07
CA GLY A 367 -66.68 -20.07 11.52
C GLY A 367 -65.88 -21.05 12.40
N LEU A 368 -66.62 -21.92 13.10
CA LEU A 368 -66.18 -23.04 13.92
C LEU A 368 -65.34 -24.08 13.13
N ASP A 369 -64.28 -24.65 13.71
CA ASP A 369 -64.29 -25.95 14.39
C ASP A 369 -62.87 -26.53 14.57
N ALA A 370 -62.75 -27.36 15.61
CA ALA A 370 -61.54 -27.92 16.20
C ALA A 370 -60.81 -28.97 15.33
N SER A 371 -59.51 -29.15 15.59
CA SER A 371 -58.84 -30.48 15.67
C SER A 371 -57.41 -30.37 16.24
N GLU A 372 -57.16 -31.14 17.31
CA GLU A 372 -55.87 -31.50 17.89
C GLU A 372 -54.95 -32.24 16.90
N SER A 373 -53.62 -32.07 17.01
CA SER A 373 -52.70 -33.14 17.47
C SER A 373 -51.21 -32.89 17.16
N MET A 374 -50.37 -33.32 18.12
CA MET A 374 -48.97 -33.80 18.05
C MET A 374 -47.86 -32.86 17.54
N LEU A 375 -46.92 -32.39 18.38
CA LEU A 375 -45.75 -33.06 19.02
C LEU A 375 -44.56 -33.41 18.09
N VAL A 376 -43.36 -33.01 18.59
CA VAL A 376 -42.01 -33.60 18.44
C VAL A 376 -40.96 -32.81 17.62
N SER A 377 -40.13 -32.09 18.39
CA SER A 377 -38.67 -31.84 18.34
C SER A 377 -37.93 -31.57 17.02
N ASN A 378 -37.12 -30.50 17.01
CA ASN A 378 -35.65 -30.63 16.97
C ASN A 378 -34.98 -29.37 17.53
N LEU A 379 -34.07 -29.60 18.47
CA LEU A 379 -33.25 -28.64 19.19
C LEU A 379 -31.84 -28.78 18.60
N GLU A 380 -31.35 -27.77 17.87
CA GLU A 380 -29.95 -27.66 17.48
C GLU A 380 -29.34 -26.42 18.13
N ASP A 381 -28.52 -26.67 19.16
CA ASP A 381 -27.64 -25.71 19.81
C ASP A 381 -26.68 -25.10 18.77
N THR A 382 -26.93 -23.86 18.39
CA THR A 382 -25.93 -23.02 17.72
C THR A 382 -25.41 -22.01 18.73
N VAL A 383 -24.25 -22.32 19.33
CA VAL A 383 -23.51 -21.40 20.18
C VAL A 383 -23.03 -20.24 19.31
N SER A 384 -23.82 -19.16 19.29
CA SER A 384 -23.43 -17.87 18.75
C SER A 384 -22.27 -17.34 19.59
N VAL A 385 -21.09 -17.27 18.98
CA VAL A 385 -19.92 -16.60 19.53
C VAL A 385 -20.23 -15.11 19.55
N PHE A 386 -20.82 -14.64 20.64
CA PHE A 386 -21.00 -13.23 20.95
C PHE A 386 -19.60 -12.61 21.04
N SER A 387 -19.24 -11.80 20.04
CA SER A 387 -18.11 -10.88 20.21
C SER A 387 -18.52 -9.90 21.32
N PRO A 388 -17.75 -9.79 22.42
CA PRO A 388 -18.09 -8.87 23.48
C PRO A 388 -18.13 -7.43 22.92
N PRO A 389 -19.06 -6.58 23.39
CA PRO A 389 -19.13 -5.20 22.97
C PRO A 389 -17.76 -4.56 23.20
N GLU A 390 -17.19 -4.01 22.15
CA GLU A 390 -15.99 -3.21 22.26
C GLU A 390 -16.31 -2.01 23.14
N ASN A 391 -15.52 -1.79 24.18
CA ASN A 391 -15.67 -0.62 25.02
C ASN A 391 -15.32 0.64 24.22
N ASP A 392 -16.16 1.68 24.31
CA ASP A 392 -15.98 2.96 23.59
C ASP A 392 -14.55 3.55 23.77
N GLU A 393 -13.91 3.25 24.89
CA GLU A 393 -12.53 3.66 25.19
C GLU A 393 -11.46 3.00 24.29
N THR A 394 -11.60 1.72 23.91
CA THR A 394 -10.63 1.08 23.00
C THR A 394 -10.81 1.57 21.58
N ALA A 395 -12.04 1.90 21.17
CA ALA A 395 -12.31 2.53 19.88
C ALA A 395 -11.67 3.93 19.80
N ALA A 396 -11.82 4.74 20.86
CA ALA A 396 -11.17 6.05 20.95
C ALA A 396 -9.64 5.95 20.89
N LEU A 397 -9.04 4.97 21.58
CA LEU A 397 -7.59 4.73 21.53
C LEU A 397 -7.12 4.34 20.12
N ARG A 398 -7.86 3.51 19.39
CA ARG A 398 -7.52 3.17 18.00
C ARG A 398 -7.56 4.37 17.07
N HIS A 399 -8.59 5.21 17.20
CA HIS A 399 -8.71 6.41 16.40
C HIS A 399 -7.54 7.38 16.65
N GLN A 400 -7.16 7.57 17.92
CA GLN A 400 -5.97 8.36 18.26
C GLN A 400 -4.68 7.79 17.68
N LEU A 401 -4.52 6.46 17.70
CA LEU A 401 -3.37 5.78 17.13
C LEU A 401 -3.27 5.99 15.61
N GLN A 402 -4.40 6.00 14.90
CA GLN A 402 -4.46 6.32 13.46
C GLN A 402 -4.02 7.76 13.17
N ILE A 403 -4.46 8.73 13.97
CA ILE A 403 -4.02 10.14 13.85
C ILE A 403 -2.50 10.26 14.05
N CYS A 404 -1.90 9.47 14.94
CA CYS A 404 -0.44 9.46 15.09
C CYS A 404 0.28 9.02 13.84
N HIS A 405 -0.22 7.93 13.23
CA HIS A 405 0.39 7.37 12.03
C HIS A 405 0.37 8.40 10.90
N SER A 406 -0.74 9.11 10.70
CA SER A 406 -0.81 10.15 9.67
C SER A 406 0.12 11.33 9.96
N GLU A 407 0.21 11.79 11.22
CA GLU A 407 1.17 12.83 11.62
C GLU A 407 2.63 12.39 11.36
N LEU A 408 2.98 11.15 11.73
CA LEU A 408 4.32 10.59 11.53
C LEU A 408 4.67 10.46 10.03
N GLU A 409 3.73 9.99 9.21
CA GLU A 409 3.87 9.90 7.76
C GLU A 409 4.13 11.29 7.16
N SER A 410 3.39 12.31 7.60
CA SER A 410 3.57 13.71 7.18
C SER A 410 4.96 14.25 7.55
N LEU A 411 5.52 13.83 8.69
CA LEU A 411 6.87 14.21 9.10
C LEU A 411 7.95 13.50 8.28
N ARG A 412 7.72 12.24 7.91
CA ARG A 412 8.61 11.49 6.99
C ARG A 412 8.68 12.17 5.62
N THR A 413 7.54 12.52 5.03
CA THR A 413 7.51 13.17 3.71
C THR A 413 8.20 14.53 3.76
N ARG A 414 7.97 15.33 4.82
CA ARG A 414 8.68 16.60 5.05
C ARG A 414 10.20 16.41 5.24
N SER A 415 10.62 15.38 5.98
CA SER A 415 12.04 15.04 6.18
C SER A 415 12.72 14.69 4.87
N ALA A 416 12.09 13.82 4.07
CA ALA A 416 12.59 13.38 2.76
C ALA A 416 12.67 14.54 1.75
N ARG A 417 11.71 15.46 1.76
CA ARG A 417 11.77 16.69 0.96
C ARG A 417 12.90 17.62 1.42
N SER A 418 13.21 17.65 2.73
CA SER A 418 14.29 18.49 3.28
C SER A 418 15.69 17.99 2.93
N SER A 419 15.91 16.68 2.79
CA SER A 419 17.22 16.14 2.43
C SER A 419 17.58 16.35 0.95
N ARG A 420 16.57 16.60 0.09
CA ARG A 420 16.74 16.82 -1.36
C ARG A 420 16.94 18.29 -1.75
N ALA A 421 16.47 19.23 -0.91
CA ALA A 421 16.50 20.67 -1.20
C ALA A 421 17.82 21.33 -0.75
N THR A 422 18.93 21.03 -1.43
CA THR A 422 20.25 21.65 -1.16
C THR A 422 20.53 22.86 -2.06
N PHE A 423 19.55 23.41 -2.80
CA PHE A 423 19.82 24.42 -3.85
C PHE A 423 18.94 25.70 -3.82
N GLY A 424 18.23 26.00 -2.73
CA GLY A 424 17.37 27.20 -2.68
C GLY A 424 17.31 27.89 -1.32
N GLY A 425 18.07 28.99 -1.18
CA GLY A 425 17.80 30.24 -0.44
C GLY A 425 17.32 30.29 1.02
N GLY A 426 16.79 29.23 1.63
CA GLY A 426 16.29 29.22 3.01
C GLY A 426 17.41 28.95 4.02
N THR A 427 17.51 29.73 5.09
CA THR A 427 18.52 29.50 6.13
C THR A 427 18.26 28.14 6.82
N PRO A 428 19.22 27.20 6.83
CA PRO A 428 19.03 25.83 7.33
C PRO A 428 18.56 25.72 8.79
N LEU A 429 18.78 26.75 9.60
CA LEU A 429 18.51 26.76 11.03
C LEU A 429 17.02 26.84 11.39
N THR A 430 16.21 27.54 10.59
CA THR A 430 14.76 27.69 10.88
C THR A 430 14.01 26.40 10.58
N ARG A 431 14.39 25.69 9.51
CA ARG A 431 13.77 24.41 9.09
C ARG A 431 14.07 23.26 10.07
N ARG A 432 15.28 23.24 10.63
CA ARG A 432 15.65 22.24 11.64
C ARG A 432 14.88 22.42 12.96
N ARG A 433 14.57 23.66 13.32
CA ARG A 433 13.80 23.98 14.55
C ARG A 433 12.34 23.54 14.46
N THR A 434 11.69 23.67 13.30
CA THR A 434 10.29 23.25 13.14
C THR A 434 10.14 21.73 13.19
N MET A 435 11.01 20.97 12.53
CA MET A 435 10.99 19.51 12.63
C MET A 435 11.29 19.02 14.05
N SER A 436 12.25 19.64 14.73
CA SER A 436 12.56 19.29 16.13
C SER A 436 11.36 19.49 17.06
N ARG A 437 10.60 20.59 16.91
CA ARG A 437 9.38 20.82 17.72
C ARG A 437 8.29 19.79 17.45
N ALA A 438 8.08 19.43 16.18
CA ALA A 438 7.09 18.43 15.82
C ALA A 438 7.45 17.04 16.38
N VAL A 439 8.72 16.64 16.28
CA VAL A 439 9.21 15.38 16.86
C VAL A 439 9.07 15.35 18.38
N ILE A 440 9.39 16.46 19.07
CA ILE A 440 9.18 16.57 20.54
C ILE A 440 7.70 16.51 20.90
N SER A 441 6.82 17.13 20.12
CA SER A 441 5.37 17.08 20.34
C SER A 441 4.81 15.66 20.15
N LEU A 442 5.33 14.89 19.20
CA LEU A 442 4.90 13.51 18.98
C LEU A 442 5.34 12.61 20.14
N ASP A 443 6.54 12.83 20.66
CA ASP A 443 7.10 12.12 21.82
C ASP A 443 6.28 12.34 23.09
N SER A 444 5.82 13.57 23.33
CA SER A 444 4.91 13.85 24.46
C SER A 444 3.55 13.16 24.30
N LYS A 445 2.97 13.16 23.09
CA LYS A 445 1.71 12.45 22.81
C LYS A 445 1.85 10.94 23.02
N LEU A 446 2.95 10.35 22.53
CA LEU A 446 3.22 8.92 22.71
C LEU A 446 3.37 8.53 24.19
N THR A 447 3.99 9.40 24.98
CA THR A 447 4.13 9.18 26.43
C THR A 447 2.77 9.21 27.12
N GLN A 448 1.93 10.19 26.79
CA GLN A 448 0.56 10.30 27.31
C GLN A 448 -0.29 9.06 26.97
N TRP A 449 -0.19 8.54 25.74
CA TRP A 449 -0.95 7.34 25.35
C TRP A 449 -0.48 6.07 26.03
N ARG A 450 0.81 5.95 26.31
CA ARG A 450 1.32 4.82 27.11
C ARG A 450 0.73 4.83 28.51
N GLU A 451 0.59 6.01 29.10
CA GLU A 451 -0.03 6.17 30.42
C GLU A 451 -1.53 5.81 30.36
N GLN A 452 -2.26 6.26 29.35
CA GLN A 452 -3.67 5.89 29.15
C GLN A 452 -3.86 4.38 28.89
N VAL A 453 -3.01 3.77 28.08
CA VAL A 453 -3.07 2.31 27.83
C VAL A 453 -2.71 1.53 29.10
N ALA A 454 -1.79 2.03 29.93
CA ALA A 454 -1.50 1.44 31.23
C ALA A 454 -2.70 1.56 32.18
N GLU A 455 -3.37 2.71 32.22
CA GLU A 455 -4.58 2.94 33.02
C GLU A 455 -5.72 2.01 32.61
N VAL A 456 -6.02 1.90 31.31
CA VAL A 456 -7.03 0.97 30.78
C VAL A 456 -6.66 -0.50 31.06
N SER A 457 -5.36 -0.82 31.02
CA SER A 457 -4.85 -2.14 31.40
C SER A 457 -5.12 -2.45 32.88
N ASP A 458 -4.81 -1.49 33.75
CA ASP A 458 -4.98 -1.64 35.20
C ASP A 458 -6.47 -1.70 35.59
N GLN A 459 -7.32 -0.86 35.00
CA GLN A 459 -8.78 -0.95 35.15
C GLN A 459 -9.31 -2.31 34.68
N GLY A 460 -8.79 -2.82 33.56
CA GLY A 460 -9.09 -4.16 33.06
C GLY A 460 -8.72 -5.25 34.07
N ARG A 461 -7.57 -5.12 34.76
CA ARG A 461 -7.12 -6.07 35.79
C ARG A 461 -7.98 -6.00 37.05
N GLU A 462 -8.37 -4.81 37.51
CA GLU A 462 -9.28 -4.68 38.67
C GLU A 462 -10.66 -5.28 38.39
N ALA A 463 -11.20 -5.04 37.19
CA ALA A 463 -12.47 -5.62 36.76
C ALA A 463 -12.39 -7.14 36.53
N GLN A 464 -11.19 -7.66 36.25
CA GLN A 464 -10.92 -9.08 36.10
C GLN A 464 -10.70 -9.75 37.46
N ASP A 465 -10.00 -9.13 38.41
CA ASP A 465 -9.82 -9.63 39.78
C ASP A 465 -11.17 -9.76 40.52
N GLN A 466 -12.15 -8.90 40.20
CA GLN A 466 -13.54 -9.08 40.66
C GLN A 466 -14.28 -10.26 40.01
N ARG A 467 -13.88 -10.68 38.81
CA ARG A 467 -14.47 -11.82 38.07
C ARG A 467 -13.74 -13.15 38.28
N ASP A 468 -12.47 -13.13 38.64
CA ASP A 468 -11.58 -14.30 38.70
C ASP A 468 -11.76 -15.19 39.95
N LEU A 469 -12.88 -15.04 40.68
CA LEU A 469 -13.35 -16.09 41.59
C LEU A 469 -13.87 -17.35 40.86
N GLN A 470 -13.99 -17.34 39.52
CA GLN A 470 -14.56 -18.49 38.79
C GLN A 470 -13.79 -19.02 37.56
N ASN A 471 -12.81 -18.32 36.96
CA ASN A 471 -12.00 -18.94 35.90
C ASN A 471 -10.73 -18.12 35.55
N PRO A 472 -9.51 -18.60 35.85
CA PRO A 472 -8.30 -17.84 35.53
C PRO A 472 -7.91 -18.01 34.07
N THR A 473 -7.43 -16.92 33.47
CA THR A 473 -6.61 -16.85 32.24
C THR A 473 -7.35 -16.53 30.93
N ARG A 474 -7.58 -15.23 30.68
CA ARG A 474 -7.53 -14.68 29.32
C ARG A 474 -7.27 -13.16 29.37
N GLN A 475 -6.03 -12.75 29.08
CA GLN A 475 -5.74 -11.34 28.74
C GLN A 475 -6.42 -10.99 27.41
N SER A 476 -6.91 -9.76 27.28
CA SER A 476 -7.60 -9.31 26.08
C SER A 476 -6.62 -9.18 24.90
N PRO A 477 -6.79 -9.95 23.80
CA PRO A 477 -5.90 -9.90 22.64
C PRO A 477 -5.86 -8.53 21.95
N VAL A 478 -6.85 -7.66 22.23
CA VAL A 478 -6.92 -6.30 21.70
C VAL A 478 -5.85 -5.39 22.32
N LEU A 479 -5.62 -5.49 23.62
CA LEU A 479 -4.68 -4.61 24.33
C LEU A 479 -3.23 -4.94 23.97
N ASP A 480 -2.92 -6.24 23.80
CA ASP A 480 -1.63 -6.70 23.28
C ASP A 480 -1.33 -6.15 21.88
N GLY A 481 -2.37 -6.01 21.04
CA GLY A 481 -2.28 -5.39 19.73
C GLY A 481 -1.87 -3.92 19.83
N ILE A 482 -2.58 -3.13 20.64
CA ILE A 482 -2.30 -1.70 20.84
C ILE A 482 -0.88 -1.50 21.42
N GLN A 483 -0.48 -2.33 22.38
CA GLN A 483 0.84 -2.22 23.00
C GLN A 483 1.98 -2.56 22.03
N ARG A 484 1.76 -3.49 21.08
CA ARG A 484 2.71 -3.75 20.00
C ARG A 484 2.85 -2.56 19.05
N GLU A 485 1.74 -1.96 18.63
CA GLU A 485 1.75 -0.76 17.77
C GLU A 485 2.47 0.42 18.44
N LEU A 486 2.26 0.63 19.74
CA LEU A 486 2.99 1.65 20.52
C LEU A 486 4.52 1.40 20.62
N GLN A 487 4.98 0.16 20.45
CA GLN A 487 6.42 -0.12 20.35
C GLN A 487 6.94 0.17 18.95
N ILE A 488 6.18 -0.14 17.90
CA ILE A 488 6.53 0.18 16.52
C ILE A 488 6.67 1.70 16.37
N LEU A 489 5.65 2.47 16.77
CA LEU A 489 5.68 3.94 16.73
C LEU A 489 6.89 4.53 17.47
N ARG A 490 7.25 3.98 18.64
CA ARG A 490 8.45 4.41 19.37
C ARG A 490 9.72 4.22 18.53
N THR A 491 9.87 3.06 17.91
CA THR A 491 11.06 2.78 17.09
C THR A 491 11.16 3.70 15.88
N GLU A 492 10.02 4.07 15.29
CA GLU A 492 9.97 5.00 14.15
C GLU A 492 10.28 6.46 14.56
N ILE A 493 9.78 6.91 15.72
CA ILE A 493 10.14 8.23 16.27
C ILE A 493 11.63 8.31 16.58
N GLU A 494 12.24 7.24 17.11
CA GLU A 494 13.67 7.20 17.40
C GLU A 494 14.50 7.30 16.11
N ASP A 495 14.06 6.65 15.03
CA ASP A 495 14.66 6.77 13.70
C ASP A 495 14.59 8.23 13.19
N LEU A 496 13.43 8.89 13.33
CA LEU A 496 13.26 10.31 12.99
C LEU A 496 14.13 11.24 13.86
N ARG A 497 14.27 10.98 15.16
CA ARG A 497 15.17 11.72 16.06
C ARG A 497 16.62 11.61 15.59
N SER A 498 17.04 10.42 15.16
CA SER A 498 18.38 10.19 14.63
C SER A 498 18.67 11.03 13.39
N CYS A 499 17.69 11.20 12.49
CA CYS A 499 17.81 12.05 11.31
C CYS A 499 17.97 13.55 11.66
N VAL A 500 17.36 14.02 12.75
CA VAL A 500 17.41 15.42 13.19
C VAL A 500 18.59 15.72 14.14
N GLN A 501 19.35 14.68 14.52
CA GLN A 501 20.39 14.67 15.56
C GLN A 501 19.85 15.14 16.93
N LEU A 502 18.68 14.65 17.32
CA LEU A 502 18.19 14.81 18.69
C LEU A 502 18.83 13.76 19.60
N GLU A 503 18.97 14.07 20.88
CA GLU A 503 19.51 13.15 21.89
C GLU A 503 18.60 11.91 21.99
N PRO A 504 19.14 10.69 22.11
CA PRO A 504 18.34 9.48 22.22
C PRO A 504 17.46 9.51 23.46
N LEU A 505 16.28 8.88 23.38
CA LEU A 505 15.38 8.80 24.53
C LEU A 505 16.06 8.06 25.70
N PRO A 506 15.79 8.46 26.96
CA PRO A 506 16.30 7.73 28.11
C PRO A 506 15.87 6.26 28.03
N GLY A 507 16.85 5.37 28.21
CA GLY A 507 16.62 3.93 28.24
C GLY A 507 15.77 3.58 29.45
N TYR A 508 14.50 3.20 29.22
CA TYR A 508 13.63 2.77 30.31
C TYR A 508 13.90 1.31 30.63
N THR A 509 14.37 1.05 31.86
CA THR A 509 14.38 -0.28 32.45
C THR A 509 12.94 -0.68 32.74
N THR A 510 12.51 -1.84 32.24
CA THR A 510 11.25 -2.46 32.66
C THR A 510 11.31 -2.69 34.16
N SER A 511 10.54 -1.93 34.93
CA SER A 511 10.35 -2.13 36.37
C SER A 511 9.52 -3.41 36.59
N SER A 512 10.21 -4.54 36.56
CA SER A 512 9.76 -5.83 37.06
C SER A 512 10.64 -6.13 38.26
N ASN A 513 10.03 -6.17 39.45
CA ASN A 513 10.61 -6.40 40.78
C ASN A 513 11.11 -5.17 41.55
N ALA A 514 10.18 -4.43 42.16
CA ALA A 514 10.43 -3.66 43.37
C ALA A 514 9.17 -3.62 44.26
N ALA A 515 8.79 -4.77 44.81
CA ALA A 515 7.86 -4.86 45.93
C ALA A 515 8.65 -5.26 47.19
N SER A 516 9.11 -4.27 47.94
CA SER A 516 9.41 -4.42 49.37
C SER A 516 9.14 -3.06 50.02
N SER A 517 8.06 -3.01 50.78
CA SER A 517 7.62 -1.84 51.55
C SER A 517 8.62 -1.49 52.65
N PRO A 518 8.90 -0.20 52.91
CA PRO A 518 9.54 0.20 54.15
C PRO A 518 8.49 0.27 55.27
N THR A 519 8.75 -0.48 56.35
CA THR A 519 8.02 -0.38 57.61
C THR A 519 8.22 1.03 58.20
N VAL A 520 7.13 1.78 58.31
CA VAL A 520 7.09 3.07 59.01
C VAL A 520 7.12 2.81 60.51
N VAL A 521 8.24 3.15 61.16
CA VAL A 521 8.36 3.23 62.61
C VAL A 521 7.80 4.59 63.03
N LEU A 522 6.71 4.58 63.81
CA LEU A 522 6.13 5.76 64.44
C LEU A 522 6.88 6.08 65.74
N ASP A 523 7.50 7.25 65.81
CA ASP A 523 8.01 7.82 67.06
C ASP A 523 6.85 8.41 67.91
N PRO A 524 6.93 8.33 69.26
CA PRO A 524 5.90 8.85 70.15
C PRO A 524 5.99 10.38 70.32
N PRO A 525 4.87 11.06 70.67
CA PRO A 525 4.83 12.52 70.75
C PRO A 525 5.52 13.06 72.01
N PRO A 526 6.04 14.30 71.99
CA PRO A 526 6.67 14.92 73.15
C PRO A 526 5.62 15.36 74.17
N ARG A 527 5.88 15.03 75.44
CA ARG A 527 5.17 15.54 76.61
C ARG A 527 5.31 17.05 76.70
N ALA A 528 4.18 17.76 76.70
CA ALA A 528 4.12 19.16 77.12
C ALA A 528 4.21 19.25 78.64
N LEU A 529 5.12 20.09 79.13
CA LEU A 529 5.12 20.63 80.49
C LEU A 529 4.31 21.92 80.48
N LEU A 530 3.15 21.88 81.14
CA LEU A 530 2.44 22.92 81.93
C LEU A 530 0.92 22.75 81.83
#